data_AF-A0A834B251-F1
#
_entry.id   AF-A0A834B251-F1
#
_cell.length_a   1.000
_cell.length_b   1.000
_cell.length_c   1.000
_cell.angle_alpha   90.00
_cell.angle_beta   90.00
_cell.angle_gamma   90.00
#
_symmetry.space_group_name_H-M   'P 1'
#
loop_
_entity.id
_entity.type
_entity.pdbx_description
1 polymer ?
#
loop_
_entity_poly.entity_id
_entity_poly.type
_entity_poly.pdbx_seq_one_letter_code
_entity_poly.pdbx_strand_id
1 'polypeptide(L)'
;MALCAVNLAECAEEKIPPSTLAEIHLTAAVGLRTRCGGRLGFLASYFLSRAQSLCGPERSAVPDSLRWLCHPLGQKFFMERSWSVKSAAKESLYCAQRSPADPVAQVHQAFCKNLLERAVESLVKPQAKKKAGDQEEESCEFSSALEYLKLLTSFVDSVGVVSPPFSSSSVLKSALGPDIVCRWWTSAITMAISWLQGDDVAVRAHFTEVERVPKALEVTESPLVKAVLHTCRAMHAALPGKADGQQSCFCHCEWASGHLWSSLNVSGATCDPALNHVVQLLTSDLLLSLRTALWQKQAGASQALGETYHASGAELAGFQRDLGSLRRLAHGFCPAYRKVFLHEATVRLMAGASPTRTHQLLEHSLRRRTPQSTKHGEVDAWPGQRERATAILLACRHLPLSFLSSPGQRAVLLAEAARTLEKVGDRRSCSDCQQMIVKLGGGTAIAAS
;
A
#
# COMPACT_ATOMS: atom_id res chain seq x y z
N MET A 1 -8.44 -22.68 33.14
CA MET A 1 -9.61 -22.60 32.23
C MET A 1 -9.29 -23.14 30.83
N ALA A 2 -8.38 -22.54 30.05
CA ALA A 2 -8.10 -23.01 28.67
C ALA A 2 -7.64 -24.48 28.58
N LEU A 3 -6.67 -24.92 29.39
CA LEU A 3 -6.21 -26.32 29.40
C LEU A 3 -7.28 -27.30 29.94
N CYS A 4 -8.15 -26.84 30.84
CA CYS A 4 -9.28 -27.65 31.32
C CYS A 4 -10.30 -27.86 30.20
N ALA A 5 -10.58 -26.83 29.40
CA ALA A 5 -11.46 -26.93 28.24
C ALA A 5 -10.89 -27.88 27.19
N VAL A 6 -9.57 -27.85 26.94
CA VAL A 6 -8.89 -28.82 26.07
C VAL A 6 -9.08 -30.24 26.61
N ASN A 7 -8.79 -30.48 27.90
CA ASN A 7 -8.93 -31.82 28.48
C ASN A 7 -10.37 -32.34 28.36
N LEU A 8 -11.36 -31.52 28.70
CA LEU A 8 -12.77 -31.90 28.59
C LEU A 8 -13.16 -32.18 27.14
N ALA A 9 -12.61 -31.44 26.18
CA ALA A 9 -12.91 -31.62 24.77
C ALA A 9 -12.29 -32.90 24.20
N GLU A 10 -11.05 -33.20 24.56
CA GLU A 10 -10.36 -34.44 24.18
C GLU A 10 -11.06 -35.67 24.80
N CYS A 11 -11.52 -35.58 26.06
CA CYS A 11 -12.29 -36.65 26.71
C CYS A 11 -13.69 -36.87 26.09
N ALA A 12 -14.22 -35.88 25.38
CA ALA A 12 -15.52 -36.00 24.72
C ALA A 12 -15.44 -36.71 23.36
N GLU A 13 -14.23 -36.91 22.82
CA GLU A 13 -13.94 -37.63 21.57
C GLU A 13 -14.90 -37.24 20.43
N GLU A 14 -15.60 -38.19 19.82
CA GLU A 14 -16.49 -37.98 18.66
C GLU A 14 -17.74 -37.15 18.97
N LYS A 15 -18.00 -36.81 20.24
CA LYS A 15 -19.14 -35.98 20.62
C LYS A 15 -18.92 -34.49 20.33
N ILE A 16 -17.69 -34.07 20.02
CA ILE A 16 -17.37 -32.69 19.65
C ILE A 16 -17.00 -32.64 18.18
N PRO A 17 -17.63 -31.75 17.39
CA PRO A 17 -17.28 -31.59 16.00
C PRO A 17 -15.83 -31.08 15.86
N PRO A 18 -15.08 -31.53 14.83
CA PRO A 18 -13.67 -31.22 14.66
C PRO A 18 -13.39 -29.71 14.57
N SER A 19 -14.34 -28.93 14.03
CA SER A 19 -14.28 -27.48 14.00
C SER A 19 -14.26 -26.85 15.40
N THR A 20 -15.06 -27.36 16.34
CA THR A 20 -15.09 -26.86 17.72
C THR A 20 -13.83 -27.28 18.48
N LEU A 21 -13.33 -28.50 18.26
CA LEU A 21 -12.07 -28.94 18.85
C LEU A 21 -10.88 -28.09 18.35
N ALA A 22 -10.85 -27.74 17.06
CA ALA A 22 -9.86 -26.83 16.49
C ALA A 22 -9.92 -25.44 17.13
N GLU A 23 -11.13 -24.89 17.34
CA GLU A 23 -11.33 -23.61 18.03
C GLU A 23 -10.85 -23.64 19.49
N ILE A 24 -11.07 -24.75 20.20
CA ILE A 24 -10.62 -24.93 21.59
C ILE A 24 -9.08 -24.94 21.67
N HIS A 25 -8.42 -25.71 20.80
CA HIS A 25 -6.96 -25.73 20.72
C HIS A 25 -6.40 -24.36 20.36
N LEU A 26 -7.00 -23.67 19.39
CA LEU A 26 -6.56 -22.34 19.00
C LEU A 26 -6.72 -21.32 20.12
N THR A 27 -7.84 -21.35 20.83
CA THR A 27 -8.07 -20.49 22.00
C THR A 27 -7.04 -20.76 23.10
N ALA A 28 -6.65 -22.02 23.30
CA ALA A 28 -5.56 -22.38 24.19
C ALA A 28 -4.20 -21.83 23.72
N ALA A 29 -3.89 -21.93 22.42
CA ALA A 29 -2.68 -21.35 21.84
C ALA A 29 -2.61 -19.83 22.05
N VAL A 30 -3.72 -19.11 21.81
CA VAL A 30 -3.82 -17.66 22.04
C VAL A 30 -3.65 -17.32 23.52
N GLY A 31 -4.31 -18.07 24.41
CA GLY A 31 -4.20 -17.89 25.86
C GLY A 31 -2.77 -18.06 26.38
N LEU A 32 -2.05 -19.08 25.90
CA LEU A 32 -0.66 -19.32 26.27
C LEU A 32 0.28 -18.22 25.78
N ARG A 33 0.08 -17.72 24.56
CA ARG A 33 0.91 -16.66 24.00
C ARG A 33 0.71 -15.32 24.72
N THR A 34 -0.53 -15.00 25.08
CA THR A 34 -0.87 -13.73 25.75
C THR A 34 -0.54 -13.71 27.23
N ARG A 35 -0.82 -14.80 27.97
CA ARG A 35 -0.66 -14.82 29.44
C ARG A 35 0.72 -15.22 29.92
N CYS A 36 1.48 -15.96 29.12
CA CYS A 36 2.79 -16.50 29.55
C CYS A 36 3.98 -15.76 28.94
N GLY A 37 3.77 -14.60 28.29
CA GLY A 37 4.83 -13.71 27.82
C GLY A 37 5.86 -14.40 26.91
N GLY A 38 5.43 -15.35 26.08
CA GLY A 38 6.31 -16.11 25.19
C GLY A 38 7.13 -17.24 25.84
N ARG A 39 7.17 -17.38 27.17
CA ARG A 39 7.94 -18.43 27.87
C ARG A 39 7.47 -19.85 27.55
N LEU A 40 6.21 -19.99 27.17
CA LEU A 40 5.58 -21.25 26.75
C LEU A 40 5.29 -21.27 25.23
N GLY A 41 6.14 -20.60 24.44
CA GLY A 41 5.98 -20.50 22.99
C GLY A 41 5.84 -21.87 22.31
N PHE A 42 6.58 -22.88 22.77
CA PHE A 42 6.49 -24.24 22.22
C PHE A 42 5.12 -24.90 22.44
N LEU A 43 4.45 -24.63 23.57
CA LEU A 43 3.10 -25.13 23.82
C LEU A 43 2.07 -24.41 22.94
N ALA A 44 2.25 -23.11 22.71
CA ALA A 44 1.42 -22.38 21.75
C ALA A 44 1.59 -22.96 20.33
N SER A 45 2.81 -23.28 19.91
CA SER A 45 3.07 -23.98 18.64
C SER A 45 2.41 -25.35 18.59
N TYR A 46 2.48 -26.11 19.68
CA TYR A 46 1.86 -27.44 19.78
C TYR A 46 0.35 -27.36 19.58
N PHE A 47 -0.33 -26.48 20.31
CA PHE A 47 -1.79 -26.33 20.18
C PHE A 47 -2.20 -25.74 18.83
N LEU A 48 -1.40 -24.86 18.23
CA LEU A 48 -1.63 -24.38 16.88
C LEU A 48 -1.52 -25.53 15.86
N SER A 49 -0.49 -26.36 15.96
CA SER A 49 -0.30 -27.54 15.10
C SER A 49 -1.45 -28.54 15.26
N ARG A 50 -1.92 -28.77 16.50
CA ARG A 50 -3.12 -29.59 16.75
C ARG A 50 -4.36 -29.03 16.08
N ALA A 51 -4.64 -27.74 16.23
CA ALA A 51 -5.77 -27.08 15.56
C ALA A 51 -5.69 -27.23 14.02
N GLN A 52 -4.50 -27.09 13.45
CA GLN A 52 -4.26 -27.25 12.00
C GLN A 52 -4.42 -28.69 11.52
N SER A 53 -3.98 -29.69 12.31
CA SER A 53 -4.15 -31.11 11.95
C SER A 53 -5.61 -31.52 11.83
N LEU A 54 -6.50 -30.83 12.56
CA LEU A 54 -7.95 -31.02 12.49
C LEU A 54 -8.60 -30.29 11.31
N CYS A 55 -7.85 -29.42 10.64
CA CYS A 55 -8.26 -28.65 9.46
C CYS A 55 -7.72 -29.27 8.15
N GLY A 56 -7.43 -30.57 8.13
CA GLY A 56 -6.88 -31.27 6.96
C GLY A 56 -7.91 -31.57 5.86
N PRO A 57 -7.47 -31.81 4.61
CA PRO A 57 -8.35 -32.04 3.46
C PRO A 57 -9.25 -33.30 3.60
N GLU A 58 -8.85 -34.28 4.39
CA GLU A 58 -9.59 -35.54 4.59
C GLU A 58 -10.64 -35.48 5.71
N ARG A 59 -10.67 -34.42 6.53
CA ARG A 59 -11.51 -34.33 7.74
C ARG A 59 -12.24 -32.99 7.80
N SER A 60 -13.31 -32.85 7.02
CA SER A 60 -14.21 -31.69 6.97
C SER A 60 -13.54 -30.37 6.57
N ALA A 61 -14.10 -29.68 5.57
CA ALA A 61 -13.57 -28.41 5.06
C ALA A 61 -13.22 -27.44 6.21
N VAL A 62 -12.00 -26.90 6.20
CA VAL A 62 -11.51 -25.91 7.16
C VAL A 62 -12.57 -24.84 7.38
N PRO A 63 -13.01 -24.57 8.63
CA PRO A 63 -13.90 -23.46 8.88
C PRO A 63 -13.30 -22.20 8.26
N ASP A 64 -14.07 -21.49 7.43
CA ASP A 64 -13.59 -20.29 6.72
C ASP A 64 -12.96 -19.25 7.65
N SER A 65 -13.41 -19.24 8.89
CA SER A 65 -12.95 -18.45 10.02
C SER A 65 -11.51 -18.76 10.48
N LEU A 66 -10.99 -19.94 10.17
CA LEU A 66 -9.67 -20.45 10.58
C LEU A 66 -8.66 -20.55 9.44
N ARG A 67 -9.10 -20.36 8.18
CA ARG A 67 -8.26 -20.54 6.98
C ARG A 67 -6.98 -19.70 7.00
N TRP A 68 -7.02 -18.54 7.64
CA TRP A 68 -5.86 -17.67 7.76
C TRP A 68 -4.71 -18.29 8.55
N LEU A 69 -4.99 -19.13 9.55
CA LEU A 69 -3.98 -19.84 10.34
C LEU A 69 -3.39 -21.06 9.64
N CYS A 70 -4.11 -21.62 8.68
CA CYS A 70 -3.60 -22.65 7.80
C CYS A 70 -2.69 -22.07 6.71
N HIS A 71 -2.76 -20.76 6.47
CA HIS A 71 -1.89 -20.06 5.52
C HIS A 71 -0.51 -19.76 6.13
N PRO A 72 0.62 -19.95 5.39
CA PRO A 72 1.97 -19.72 5.92
C PRO A 72 2.18 -18.33 6.54
N LEU A 73 1.61 -17.28 5.92
CA LEU A 73 1.68 -15.92 6.47
C LEU A 73 0.94 -15.76 7.81
N GLY A 74 -0.20 -16.43 7.98
CA GLY A 74 -0.93 -16.37 9.25
C GLY A 74 -0.23 -17.15 10.35
N GLN A 75 0.40 -18.29 10.02
CA GLN A 75 1.28 -19.02 10.94
C GLN A 75 2.45 -18.16 11.40
N LYS A 76 3.15 -17.55 10.45
CA LYS A 76 4.29 -16.67 10.72
C LYS A 76 3.87 -15.47 11.57
N PHE A 77 2.74 -14.83 11.23
CA PHE A 77 2.18 -13.75 12.01
C PHE A 77 1.84 -14.20 13.44
N PHE A 78 1.18 -15.36 13.58
CA PHE A 78 0.80 -15.89 14.87
C PHE A 78 2.03 -16.18 15.75
N MET A 79 3.15 -16.63 15.17
CA MET A 79 4.32 -17.06 15.92
C MET A 79 5.35 -15.95 16.16
N GLU A 80 5.62 -15.10 15.17
CA GLU A 80 6.75 -14.17 15.19
C GLU A 80 6.37 -12.73 15.54
N ARG A 81 5.11 -12.32 15.34
CA ARG A 81 4.70 -10.91 15.55
C ARG A 81 4.15 -10.67 16.94
N SER A 82 4.46 -9.51 17.52
CA SER A 82 3.84 -9.04 18.75
C SER A 82 2.42 -8.57 18.45
N TRP A 83 1.44 -9.33 18.90
CA TRP A 83 0.04 -8.92 18.97
C TRP A 83 -0.45 -9.04 20.41
N SER A 84 -1.52 -8.33 20.74
CA SER A 84 -2.10 -8.30 22.09
C SER A 84 -3.62 -8.43 22.01
N VAL A 85 -4.20 -9.16 22.96
CA VAL A 85 -5.65 -9.25 23.16
C VAL A 85 -6.01 -8.20 24.21
N LYS A 86 -6.88 -7.26 23.85
CA LYS A 86 -7.28 -6.13 24.71
C LYS A 86 -8.67 -6.37 25.27
N SER A 87 -8.86 -6.00 26.53
CA SER A 87 -10.16 -6.11 27.21
C SER A 87 -11.14 -5.01 26.79
N ALA A 88 -10.65 -3.87 26.31
CA ALA A 88 -11.46 -2.78 25.80
C ALA A 88 -11.36 -2.73 24.28
N ALA A 89 -12.51 -2.61 23.62
CA ALA A 89 -12.55 -2.38 22.19
C ALA A 89 -11.89 -1.04 21.86
N LYS A 90 -10.83 -1.08 21.04
CA LYS A 90 -10.24 0.13 20.47
C LYS A 90 -10.73 0.26 19.04
N GLU A 91 -11.42 1.35 18.73
CA GLU A 91 -11.87 1.63 17.36
C GLU A 91 -10.67 1.70 16.41
N SER A 92 -10.84 1.17 15.21
CA SER A 92 -9.80 1.04 14.21
C SER A 92 -10.29 1.63 12.90
N LEU A 93 -9.48 2.46 12.27
CA LEU A 93 -9.80 2.98 10.94
C LEU A 93 -9.73 1.88 9.88
N TYR A 94 -8.99 0.80 10.10
CA TYR A 94 -8.58 -0.14 9.05
C TYR A 94 -9.34 -1.46 9.00
N CYS A 95 -10.07 -1.80 10.05
CA CYS A 95 -10.83 -3.03 10.17
C CYS A 95 -12.02 -2.81 11.11
N ALA A 96 -13.14 -3.46 10.81
CA ALA A 96 -14.31 -3.49 11.67
C ALA A 96 -13.97 -4.10 13.04
N GLN A 97 -14.65 -3.62 14.07
CA GLN A 97 -14.50 -4.15 15.41
C GLN A 97 -14.95 -5.62 15.45
N ARG A 98 -14.09 -6.48 16.00
CA ARG A 98 -14.42 -7.88 16.27
C ARG A 98 -14.90 -8.04 17.71
N SER A 99 -15.55 -9.17 18.03
CA SER A 99 -16.03 -9.44 19.39
C SER A 99 -14.89 -9.33 20.41
N PRO A 100 -14.98 -8.45 21.43
CA PRO A 100 -13.93 -8.31 22.45
C PRO A 100 -13.85 -9.55 23.35
N ALA A 101 -14.92 -10.35 23.41
CA ALA A 101 -14.96 -11.60 24.16
C ALA A 101 -14.24 -12.76 23.45
N ASP A 102 -13.99 -12.64 22.14
CA ASP A 102 -13.31 -13.67 21.35
C ASP A 102 -11.84 -13.29 21.11
N PRO A 103 -10.88 -13.94 21.78
CA PRO A 103 -9.46 -13.64 21.61
C PRO A 103 -8.95 -14.03 20.21
N VAL A 104 -9.53 -15.03 19.55
CA VAL A 104 -9.13 -15.44 18.20
C VAL A 104 -9.56 -14.40 17.18
N ALA A 105 -10.78 -13.87 17.31
CA ALA A 105 -11.28 -12.82 16.43
C ALA A 105 -10.42 -11.54 16.53
N GLN A 106 -9.91 -11.21 17.72
CA GLN A 106 -8.95 -10.10 17.90
C GLN A 106 -7.61 -10.35 17.20
N VAL A 107 -7.07 -11.57 17.27
CA VAL A 107 -5.83 -11.90 16.55
C VAL A 107 -6.05 -11.88 15.04
N HIS A 108 -7.19 -12.37 14.56
CA HIS A 108 -7.56 -12.27 13.15
C HIS A 108 -7.64 -10.82 12.69
N GLN A 109 -8.27 -9.93 13.48
CA GLN A 109 -8.29 -8.49 13.17
C GLN A 109 -6.88 -7.92 13.05
N ALA A 110 -5.98 -8.26 13.98
CA ALA A 110 -4.59 -7.82 13.94
C ALA A 110 -3.84 -8.37 12.72
N PHE A 111 -4.14 -9.60 12.31
CA PHE A 111 -3.60 -10.20 11.09
C PHE A 111 -4.09 -9.48 9.83
N CYS A 112 -5.38 -9.17 9.71
CA CYS A 112 -5.94 -8.39 8.60
C CYS A 112 -5.26 -7.02 8.47
N LYS A 113 -5.11 -6.30 9.59
CA LYS A 113 -4.36 -5.03 9.62
C LYS A 113 -2.91 -5.21 9.19
N ASN A 114 -2.27 -6.30 9.60
CA ASN A 114 -0.89 -6.56 9.22
C ASN A 114 -0.75 -6.84 7.73
N LEU A 115 -1.67 -7.60 7.11
CA LEU A 115 -1.68 -7.79 5.66
C LEU A 115 -1.86 -6.46 4.93
N LEU A 116 -2.78 -5.62 5.40
CA LEU A 116 -2.99 -4.28 4.84
C LEU A 116 -1.73 -3.42 4.97
N GLU A 117 -1.12 -3.39 6.15
CA GLU A 117 0.14 -2.68 6.41
C GLU A 117 1.25 -3.18 5.49
N ARG A 118 1.42 -4.50 5.35
CA ARG A 118 2.41 -5.12 4.44
C ARG A 118 2.17 -4.72 2.99
N ALA A 119 0.91 -4.67 2.55
CA ALA A 119 0.54 -4.25 1.21
C ALA A 119 0.88 -2.78 0.93
N VAL A 120 0.64 -1.87 1.88
CA VAL A 120 0.99 -0.46 1.68
C VAL A 120 2.50 -0.25 1.84
N GLU A 121 3.15 -0.95 2.78
CA GLU A 121 4.60 -0.93 2.99
C GLU A 121 5.35 -1.32 1.72
N SER A 122 4.91 -2.35 0.98
CA SER A 122 5.58 -2.76 -0.26
C SER A 122 5.49 -1.73 -1.39
N LEU A 123 4.56 -0.76 -1.32
CA LEU A 123 4.44 0.34 -2.28
C LEU A 123 5.29 1.56 -1.94
N VAL A 124 5.56 1.78 -0.65
CA VAL A 124 6.19 3.03 -0.18
C VAL A 124 7.57 2.85 0.44
N LYS A 125 7.93 1.63 0.85
CA LYS A 125 9.24 1.29 1.38
C LYS A 125 10.02 0.49 0.33
N PRO A 126 11.25 0.90 -0.03
CA PRO A 126 12.04 0.16 -0.98
C PRO A 126 12.42 -1.22 -0.42
N GLN A 127 12.25 -2.25 -1.23
CA GLN A 127 12.66 -3.61 -0.88
C GLN A 127 14.18 -3.65 -0.69
N ALA A 128 14.64 -4.11 0.49
CA ALA A 128 16.03 -4.45 0.68
C ALA A 128 16.33 -5.67 -0.19
N LYS A 129 17.28 -5.58 -1.14
CA LYS A 129 17.78 -6.76 -1.87
C LYS A 129 18.13 -7.84 -0.84
N LYS A 130 17.40 -8.97 -0.85
CA LYS A 130 17.81 -10.20 -0.16
C LYS A 130 19.21 -10.57 -0.68
N LYS A 131 20.03 -11.18 0.18
CA LYS A 131 21.40 -11.58 -0.17
C LYS A 131 21.38 -12.44 -1.44
N ALA A 132 22.40 -12.26 -2.29
CA ALA A 132 22.62 -13.10 -3.47
C ALA A 132 22.77 -14.57 -3.01
N GLY A 133 21.73 -15.36 -3.21
CA GLY A 133 21.63 -16.75 -2.74
C GLY A 133 20.22 -17.33 -2.83
N ASP A 134 19.19 -16.50 -2.62
CA ASP A 134 17.79 -16.93 -2.77
C ASP A 134 17.33 -16.67 -4.21
N GLN A 135 17.32 -17.71 -5.05
CA GLN A 135 16.63 -17.73 -6.36
C GLN A 135 15.10 -17.81 -6.19
N GLU A 136 14.51 -16.98 -5.34
CA GLU A 136 13.07 -16.74 -5.42
C GLU A 136 12.86 -15.72 -6.54
N GLU A 137 12.01 -16.05 -7.53
CA GLU A 137 11.54 -15.12 -8.56
C GLU A 137 11.31 -13.74 -7.92
N GLU A 138 12.06 -12.72 -8.37
CA GLU A 138 11.94 -11.36 -7.85
C GLU A 138 10.53 -10.83 -8.21
N SER A 139 9.52 -11.18 -7.40
CA SER A 139 8.16 -10.70 -7.57
C SER A 139 8.17 -9.17 -7.46
N CYS A 140 7.50 -8.52 -8.41
CA CYS A 140 7.49 -7.07 -8.46
C CYS A 140 6.81 -6.47 -7.22
N GLU A 141 7.23 -5.27 -6.81
CA GLU A 141 6.71 -4.57 -5.62
C GLU A 141 5.17 -4.52 -5.65
N PHE A 142 4.57 -4.22 -6.80
CA PHE A 142 3.12 -4.18 -6.95
C PHE A 142 2.46 -5.57 -6.93
N SER A 143 3.10 -6.62 -7.46
CA SER A 143 2.58 -8.00 -7.34
C SER A 143 2.53 -8.43 -5.88
N SER A 144 3.62 -8.17 -5.14
CA SER A 144 3.67 -8.49 -3.71
C SER A 144 2.56 -7.77 -2.93
N ALA A 145 2.30 -6.49 -3.23
CA ALA A 145 1.19 -5.74 -2.65
C ALA A 145 -0.17 -6.38 -2.98
N LEU A 146 -0.39 -6.69 -4.26
CA LEU A 146 -1.63 -7.31 -4.74
C LEU A 146 -1.84 -8.71 -4.16
N GLU A 147 -0.80 -9.48 -3.91
CA GLU A 147 -0.88 -10.80 -3.25
C GLU A 147 -1.40 -10.66 -1.81
N TYR A 148 -0.86 -9.70 -1.04
CA TYR A 148 -1.37 -9.40 0.30
C TYR A 148 -2.83 -8.94 0.28
N LEU A 149 -3.20 -8.08 -0.68
CA LEU A 149 -4.56 -7.58 -0.83
C LEU A 149 -5.54 -8.67 -1.27
N LYS A 150 -5.18 -9.54 -2.23
CA LYS A 150 -5.99 -10.69 -2.65
C LYS A 150 -6.23 -11.65 -1.50
N LEU A 151 -5.17 -11.96 -0.74
CA LEU A 151 -5.26 -12.79 0.44
C LEU A 151 -6.19 -12.16 1.48
N LEU A 152 -6.05 -10.85 1.73
CA LEU A 152 -6.90 -10.11 2.65
C LEU A 152 -8.38 -10.15 2.22
N THR A 153 -8.68 -9.89 0.94
CA THR A 153 -10.03 -10.01 0.39
C THR A 153 -10.60 -11.42 0.61
N SER A 154 -9.80 -12.46 0.35
CA SER A 154 -10.23 -13.84 0.56
C SER A 154 -10.70 -14.13 1.99
N PHE A 155 -10.07 -13.52 3.00
CA PHE A 155 -10.42 -13.70 4.42
C PHE A 155 -11.54 -12.78 4.89
N VAL A 156 -11.72 -11.65 4.23
CA VAL A 156 -12.80 -10.70 4.53
C VAL A 156 -14.13 -11.15 3.92
N ASP A 157 -14.10 -11.81 2.76
CA ASP A 157 -15.27 -12.34 2.06
C ASP A 157 -15.68 -13.74 2.53
N SER A 158 -14.75 -14.55 3.04
CA SER A 158 -15.04 -15.90 3.54
C SER A 158 -15.93 -15.94 4.79
N VAL A 159 -16.17 -14.80 5.45
CA VAL A 159 -16.93 -14.76 6.70
C VAL A 159 -18.46 -14.83 6.50
N GLY A 160 -18.97 -14.63 5.28
CA GLY A 160 -20.36 -14.96 4.92
C GLY A 160 -21.47 -14.21 5.68
N VAL A 161 -22.70 -14.31 5.19
CA VAL A 161 -23.89 -13.71 5.83
C VAL A 161 -24.24 -14.51 7.08
N VAL A 162 -24.38 -13.81 8.21
CA VAL A 162 -24.79 -14.37 9.50
C VAL A 162 -26.09 -15.15 9.35
N SER A 163 -26.04 -16.47 9.58
CA SER A 163 -27.25 -17.28 9.77
C SER A 163 -27.86 -16.93 11.14
N PRO A 164 -29.19 -17.01 11.31
CA PRO A 164 -29.86 -16.58 12.53
C PRO A 164 -29.29 -17.28 13.79
N PRO A 165 -29.36 -16.62 14.97
CA PRO A 165 -28.60 -16.97 16.17
C PRO A 165 -28.93 -18.32 16.83
N PHE A 166 -29.87 -19.09 16.27
CA PHE A 166 -30.34 -20.37 16.83
C PHE A 166 -29.92 -21.62 16.04
N SER A 167 -29.20 -21.47 14.93
CA SER A 167 -28.57 -22.59 14.26
C SER A 167 -27.21 -22.86 14.90
N SER A 168 -26.87 -24.13 15.15
CA SER A 168 -25.58 -24.64 15.67
C SER A 168 -24.35 -24.24 14.83
N SER A 169 -24.13 -22.94 14.65
CA SER A 169 -23.02 -22.33 13.95
C SER A 169 -21.94 -21.98 14.97
N SER A 170 -20.66 -22.16 14.60
CA SER A 170 -19.56 -21.95 15.55
C SER A 170 -19.51 -20.48 16.01
N VAL A 171 -19.21 -20.28 17.30
CA VAL A 171 -19.11 -18.95 17.94
C VAL A 171 -18.14 -18.05 17.16
N LEU A 172 -17.10 -18.64 16.57
CA LEU A 172 -16.10 -17.95 15.77
C LEU A 172 -16.65 -17.36 14.45
N LYS A 173 -17.60 -18.05 13.79
CA LYS A 173 -18.22 -17.51 12.55
C LYS A 173 -19.03 -16.24 12.85
N SER A 174 -19.76 -16.23 13.96
CA SER A 174 -20.50 -15.05 14.43
C SER A 174 -19.57 -13.93 14.89
N ALA A 175 -18.47 -14.27 15.57
CA ALA A 175 -17.52 -13.31 16.13
C ALA A 175 -16.65 -12.59 15.08
N LEU A 176 -16.48 -13.17 13.89
CA LEU A 176 -15.69 -12.58 12.83
C LEU A 176 -16.46 -11.52 12.03
N GLY A 177 -17.69 -11.77 11.59
CA GLY A 177 -18.49 -10.83 10.75
C GLY A 177 -17.83 -10.31 9.45
N PRO A 178 -18.62 -9.74 8.51
CA PRO A 178 -18.07 -9.12 7.31
C PRO A 178 -17.29 -7.84 7.68
N ASP A 179 -16.04 -7.73 7.23
CA ASP A 179 -15.20 -6.57 7.50
C ASP A 179 -15.29 -5.52 6.37
N ILE A 180 -16.39 -4.80 6.33
CA ILE A 180 -16.66 -3.79 5.29
C ILE A 180 -15.64 -2.65 5.29
N VAL A 181 -15.04 -2.35 6.46
CA VAL A 181 -14.01 -1.32 6.61
C VAL A 181 -12.72 -1.77 5.95
N CYS A 182 -12.26 -2.98 6.26
CA CYS A 182 -11.07 -3.56 5.66
C CYS A 182 -11.24 -3.72 4.15
N ARG A 183 -12.42 -4.16 3.68
CA ARG A 183 -12.75 -4.25 2.26
C ARG A 183 -12.59 -2.89 1.56
N TRP A 184 -13.13 -1.82 2.13
CA TRP A 184 -13.00 -0.47 1.57
C TRP A 184 -11.54 -0.03 1.41
N TRP A 185 -10.70 -0.29 2.42
CA TRP A 185 -9.25 0.01 2.32
C TRP A 185 -8.55 -0.84 1.25
N THR A 186 -8.89 -2.13 1.17
CA THR A 186 -8.36 -3.02 0.14
C THR A 186 -8.71 -2.51 -1.26
N SER A 187 -9.96 -2.10 -1.49
CA SER A 187 -10.40 -1.52 -2.77
C SER A 187 -9.68 -0.21 -3.07
N ALA A 188 -9.50 0.67 -2.07
CA ALA A 188 -8.81 1.96 -2.24
C ALA A 188 -7.33 1.78 -2.63
N ILE A 189 -6.61 0.86 -1.98
CA ILE A 189 -5.20 0.58 -2.29
C ILE A 189 -5.09 -0.16 -3.63
N THR A 190 -5.97 -1.12 -3.91
CA THR A 190 -5.99 -1.80 -5.21
C THR A 190 -6.24 -0.81 -6.35
N MET A 191 -7.18 0.12 -6.18
CA MET A 191 -7.43 1.20 -7.13
C MET A 191 -6.18 2.07 -7.36
N ALA A 192 -5.42 2.39 -6.31
CA ALA A 192 -4.17 3.14 -6.43
C ALA A 192 -3.12 2.36 -7.23
N ILE A 193 -2.97 1.05 -6.99
CA ILE A 193 -2.07 0.18 -7.75
C ILE A 193 -2.50 0.12 -9.22
N SER A 194 -3.80 -0.08 -9.50
CA SER A 194 -4.35 -0.09 -10.86
C SER A 194 -4.09 1.22 -11.60
N TRP A 195 -4.20 2.36 -10.90
CA TRP A 195 -3.88 3.66 -11.49
C TRP A 195 -2.41 3.77 -11.87
N LEU A 196 -1.49 3.33 -11.01
CA LEU A 196 -0.04 3.27 -11.31
C LEU A 196 0.29 2.27 -12.43
N GLN A 197 -0.49 1.19 -12.54
CA GLN A 197 -0.39 0.23 -13.64
C GLN A 197 -0.99 0.76 -14.96
N GLY A 198 -1.67 1.91 -14.96
CA GLY A 198 -2.37 2.39 -16.14
C GLY A 198 -3.57 1.53 -16.54
N ASP A 199 -4.10 0.72 -15.63
CA ASP A 199 -5.30 -0.09 -15.86
C ASP A 199 -6.55 0.73 -15.53
N ASP A 200 -6.96 1.56 -16.49
CA ASP A 200 -8.10 2.44 -16.36
C ASP A 200 -9.43 1.67 -16.17
N VAL A 201 -9.51 0.41 -16.61
CA VAL A 201 -10.70 -0.44 -16.42
C VAL A 201 -10.81 -0.84 -14.96
N ALA A 202 -9.71 -1.34 -14.37
CA ALA A 202 -9.67 -1.69 -12.96
C ALA A 202 -9.89 -0.46 -12.05
N VAL A 203 -9.35 0.71 -12.40
CA VAL A 203 -9.62 1.96 -11.67
C VAL A 203 -11.11 2.28 -11.60
N ARG A 204 -11.84 2.16 -12.73
CA ARG A 204 -13.30 2.39 -12.76
C ARG A 204 -14.06 1.34 -11.93
N ALA A 205 -13.68 0.07 -12.01
CA ALA A 205 -14.31 -1.00 -11.26
C ALA A 205 -14.20 -0.78 -9.75
N HIS A 206 -12.97 -0.58 -9.24
CA HIS A 206 -12.74 -0.37 -7.81
C HIS A 206 -13.30 0.96 -7.30
N PHE A 207 -13.41 1.99 -8.14
CA PHE A 207 -14.02 3.26 -7.73
C PHE A 207 -15.47 3.10 -7.24
N THR A 208 -16.25 2.19 -7.84
CA THR A 208 -17.64 1.93 -7.41
C THR A 208 -17.72 1.41 -5.97
N GLU A 209 -16.69 0.73 -5.49
CA GLU A 209 -16.61 0.27 -4.10
C GLU A 209 -16.12 1.39 -3.18
N VAL A 210 -15.10 2.14 -3.62
CA VAL A 210 -14.46 3.20 -2.82
C VAL A 210 -15.36 4.41 -2.61
N GLU A 211 -16.22 4.76 -3.59
CA GLU A 211 -17.13 5.89 -3.46
C GLU A 211 -18.19 5.69 -2.36
N ARG A 212 -18.47 4.44 -1.98
CA ARG A 212 -19.40 4.05 -0.92
C ARG A 212 -18.66 3.87 0.40
N VAL A 213 -18.42 4.98 1.10
CA VAL A 213 -17.73 4.94 2.39
C VAL A 213 -18.60 4.19 3.43
N PRO A 214 -18.06 3.18 4.14
CA PRO A 214 -18.77 2.53 5.23
C PRO A 214 -19.21 3.51 6.31
N LYS A 215 -20.44 3.37 6.82
CA LYS A 215 -20.97 4.20 7.94
C LYS A 215 -20.03 4.25 9.15
N ALA A 216 -19.39 3.12 9.46
CA ALA A 216 -18.41 3.03 10.54
C ALA A 216 -17.21 3.98 10.34
N LEU A 217 -16.83 4.30 9.10
CA LEU A 217 -15.81 5.29 8.79
C LEU A 217 -16.37 6.71 8.71
N GLU A 218 -17.60 6.90 8.22
CA GLU A 218 -18.26 8.21 8.18
C GLU A 218 -18.34 8.81 9.59
N VAL A 219 -18.79 8.03 10.57
CA VAL A 219 -18.93 8.48 11.98
C VAL A 219 -17.60 8.92 12.59
N THR A 220 -16.46 8.37 12.15
CA THR A 220 -15.15 8.77 12.68
C THR A 220 -14.71 10.17 12.25
N GLU A 221 -15.34 10.72 11.19
CA GLU A 221 -14.98 12.01 10.59
C GLU A 221 -13.48 12.13 10.26
N SER A 222 -12.80 10.99 10.06
CA SER A 222 -11.35 10.91 9.98
C SER A 222 -10.80 11.71 8.78
N PRO A 223 -9.88 12.67 9.00
CA PRO A 223 -9.27 13.41 7.91
C PRO A 223 -8.45 12.50 7.00
N LEU A 224 -7.88 11.41 7.51
CA LEU A 224 -7.12 10.47 6.68
C LEU A 224 -8.02 9.71 5.70
N VAL A 225 -9.20 9.26 6.15
CA VAL A 225 -10.19 8.58 5.28
C VAL A 225 -10.66 9.52 4.18
N LYS A 226 -10.97 10.78 4.53
CA LYS A 226 -11.37 11.81 3.55
C LYS A 226 -10.26 12.12 2.54
N ALA A 227 -9.00 12.20 3.00
CA ALA A 227 -7.86 12.41 2.12
C ALA A 227 -7.73 11.29 1.08
N VAL A 228 -7.82 10.03 1.51
CA VAL A 228 -7.75 8.86 0.63
C VAL A 228 -8.92 8.83 -0.36
N LEU A 229 -10.15 9.07 0.11
CA LEU A 229 -11.33 9.14 -0.75
C LEU A 229 -11.17 10.19 -1.86
N HIS A 230 -10.70 11.40 -1.51
CA HIS A 230 -10.50 12.46 -2.50
C HIS A 230 -9.35 12.18 -3.45
N THR A 231 -8.27 11.53 -3.00
CA THR A 231 -7.23 11.02 -3.90
C THR A 231 -7.78 9.99 -4.89
N CYS A 232 -8.63 9.05 -4.44
CA CYS A 232 -9.31 8.10 -5.33
C CYS A 232 -10.23 8.80 -6.34
N ARG A 233 -11.00 9.81 -5.91
CA ARG A 233 -11.82 10.63 -6.81
C ARG A 233 -10.97 11.38 -7.84
N ALA A 234 -9.81 11.92 -7.44
CA ALA A 234 -8.87 12.54 -8.36
C ALA A 234 -8.31 11.54 -9.39
N MET A 235 -7.90 10.34 -8.95
CA MET A 235 -7.45 9.27 -9.86
C MET A 235 -8.51 8.88 -10.88
N HIS A 236 -9.78 8.76 -10.46
CA HIS A 236 -10.90 8.46 -11.35
C HIS A 236 -11.22 9.63 -12.31
N ALA A 237 -11.16 10.88 -11.84
CA ALA A 237 -11.38 12.06 -12.66
C ALA A 237 -10.26 12.29 -13.69
N ALA A 238 -9.04 11.82 -13.40
CA ALA A 238 -7.89 11.90 -14.29
C ALA A 238 -7.96 10.95 -15.52
N LEU A 239 -8.89 9.99 -15.52
CA LEU A 239 -9.02 9.02 -16.59
C LEU A 239 -9.39 9.68 -17.94
N PRO A 240 -8.93 9.13 -19.09
CA PRO A 240 -9.32 9.62 -20.41
C PRO A 240 -10.83 9.53 -20.65
N GLY A 241 -11.39 10.51 -21.40
CA GLY A 241 -12.77 10.47 -21.89
C GLY A 241 -13.79 11.37 -21.18
N LYS A 242 -13.40 12.13 -20.15
CA LYS A 242 -14.26 13.16 -19.52
C LYS A 242 -13.77 14.56 -19.85
N ALA A 243 -14.57 15.35 -20.57
CA ALA A 243 -14.26 16.72 -20.97
C ALA A 243 -13.91 17.63 -19.76
N ASP A 244 -14.66 17.49 -18.65
CA ASP A 244 -14.43 18.25 -17.40
C ASP A 244 -13.54 17.52 -16.38
N GLY A 245 -12.99 16.36 -16.75
CA GLY A 245 -12.28 15.47 -15.82
C GLY A 245 -11.04 16.12 -15.18
N GLN A 246 -10.38 17.02 -15.91
CA GLN A 246 -9.17 17.69 -15.44
C GLN A 246 -9.43 18.69 -14.31
N GLN A 247 -10.43 19.57 -14.47
CA GLN A 247 -10.79 20.54 -13.43
C GLN A 247 -11.33 19.83 -12.18
N SER A 248 -12.14 18.78 -12.37
CA SER A 248 -12.61 17.92 -11.28
C SER A 248 -11.46 17.23 -10.55
N CYS A 249 -10.46 16.72 -11.28
CA CYS A 249 -9.26 16.13 -10.70
C CYS A 249 -8.49 17.12 -9.83
N PHE A 250 -8.26 18.35 -10.31
CA PHE A 250 -7.62 19.41 -9.52
C PHE A 250 -8.41 19.74 -8.24
N CYS A 251 -9.73 19.89 -8.33
CA CYS A 251 -10.57 20.17 -7.16
C CYS A 251 -10.46 19.06 -6.11
N HIS A 252 -10.47 17.80 -6.53
CA HIS A 252 -10.29 16.68 -5.63
C HIS A 252 -8.87 16.60 -5.03
N CYS A 253 -7.83 16.95 -5.80
CA CYS A 253 -6.48 17.11 -5.26
C CYS A 253 -6.42 18.17 -4.17
N GLU A 254 -7.06 19.34 -4.34
CA GLU A 254 -7.08 20.40 -3.31
C GLU A 254 -7.74 19.92 -2.00
N TRP A 255 -8.88 19.21 -2.10
CA TRP A 255 -9.57 18.68 -0.92
C TRP A 255 -8.76 17.58 -0.24
N ALA A 256 -8.15 16.68 -1.02
CA ALA A 256 -7.27 15.64 -0.50
C ALA A 256 -6.06 16.26 0.22
N SER A 257 -5.42 17.29 -0.34
CA SER A 257 -4.30 18.01 0.29
C SER A 257 -4.69 18.60 1.65
N GLY A 258 -5.86 19.26 1.73
CA GLY A 258 -6.34 19.85 2.98
C GLY A 258 -6.59 18.81 4.07
N HIS A 259 -7.26 17.71 3.71
CA HIS A 259 -7.52 16.59 4.63
C HIS A 259 -6.23 15.86 5.05
N LEU A 260 -5.30 15.65 4.12
CA LEU A 260 -4.00 15.04 4.41
C LEU A 260 -3.22 15.89 5.41
N TRP A 261 -3.14 17.20 5.18
CA TRP A 261 -2.51 18.13 6.12
C TRP A 261 -3.18 18.08 7.50
N SER A 262 -4.51 18.08 7.56
CA SER A 262 -5.24 17.92 8.81
C SER A 262 -4.89 16.60 9.52
N SER A 263 -4.75 15.49 8.79
CA SER A 263 -4.41 14.19 9.36
C SER A 263 -3.02 14.16 10.01
N LEU A 264 -2.06 14.93 9.49
CA LEU A 264 -0.71 15.08 10.05
C LEU A 264 -0.66 16.00 11.28
N ASN A 265 -1.74 16.76 11.53
CA ASN A 265 -1.87 17.71 12.63
C ASN A 265 -2.67 17.17 13.81
N VAL A 266 -3.37 16.04 13.66
CA VAL A 266 -4.16 15.46 14.75
C VAL A 266 -3.23 15.06 15.88
N SER A 267 -3.26 15.85 16.97
CA SER A 267 -2.47 15.63 18.17
C SER A 267 -3.28 14.73 19.11
N GLY A 268 -2.96 13.44 19.15
CA GLY A 268 -3.67 12.48 19.99
C GLY A 268 -3.11 11.06 19.87
N ALA A 269 -3.47 10.17 20.79
CA ALA A 269 -3.09 8.75 20.74
C ALA A 269 -3.82 8.02 19.61
N THR A 270 -3.41 8.25 18.36
CA THR A 270 -3.99 7.61 17.18
C THR A 270 -3.91 6.09 17.29
N CYS A 271 -4.99 5.39 16.95
CA CYS A 271 -4.92 3.95 16.71
C CYS A 271 -4.00 3.68 15.52
N ASP A 272 -3.15 2.67 15.66
CA ASP A 272 -2.30 2.16 14.58
C ASP A 272 -1.39 3.22 13.92
N PRO A 273 -0.50 3.91 14.68
CA PRO A 273 0.30 5.02 14.16
C PRO A 273 1.24 4.61 13.02
N ALA A 274 1.74 3.37 13.01
CA ALA A 274 2.57 2.86 11.91
C ALA A 274 1.78 2.83 10.60
N LEU A 275 0.58 2.25 10.61
CA LEU A 275 -0.27 2.16 9.43
C LEU A 275 -0.76 3.54 8.96
N ASN A 276 -1.07 4.46 9.89
CA ASN A 276 -1.38 5.85 9.56
C ASN A 276 -0.25 6.51 8.76
N HIS A 277 1.00 6.42 9.23
CA HIS A 277 2.14 7.03 8.54
C HIS A 277 2.37 6.43 7.15
N VAL A 278 2.24 5.11 7.00
CA VAL A 278 2.43 4.44 5.71
C VAL A 278 1.34 4.86 4.71
N VAL A 279 0.07 4.96 5.15
CA VAL A 279 -1.04 5.45 4.31
C VAL A 279 -0.93 6.94 3.99
N GLN A 280 -0.50 7.77 4.95
CA GLN A 280 -0.20 9.18 4.73
C GLN A 280 0.92 9.36 3.69
N LEU A 281 1.97 8.53 3.75
CA LEU A 281 3.04 8.53 2.76
C LEU A 281 2.52 8.15 1.37
N LEU A 282 1.74 7.07 1.26
CA LEU A 282 1.14 6.65 -0.01
C LEU A 282 0.27 7.77 -0.60
N THR A 283 -0.59 8.38 0.23
CA THR A 283 -1.50 9.45 -0.20
C THR A 283 -0.71 10.68 -0.66
N SER A 284 0.34 11.08 0.07
CA SER A 284 1.22 12.20 -0.32
C SER A 284 1.90 11.93 -1.67
N ASP A 285 2.45 10.73 -1.85
CA ASP A 285 3.15 10.34 -3.08
C ASP A 285 2.22 10.26 -4.29
N LEU A 286 0.99 9.75 -4.10
CA LEU A 286 -0.04 9.72 -5.14
C LEU A 286 -0.50 11.12 -5.54
N LEU A 287 -0.71 12.04 -4.60
CA LEU A 287 -1.09 13.43 -4.90
C LEU A 287 -0.01 14.15 -5.71
N LEU A 288 1.26 14.01 -5.30
CA LEU A 288 2.39 14.57 -6.03
C LEU A 288 2.51 13.95 -7.43
N SER A 289 2.30 12.63 -7.56
CA SER A 289 2.28 11.92 -8.85
C SER A 289 1.13 12.39 -9.75
N LEU A 290 -0.09 12.55 -9.20
CA LEU A 290 -1.27 13.06 -9.91
C LEU A 290 -1.03 14.46 -10.43
N ARG A 291 -0.57 15.39 -9.59
CA ARG A 291 -0.27 16.77 -10.01
C ARG A 291 0.83 16.83 -11.05
N THR A 292 1.84 15.97 -10.95
CA THR A 292 2.88 15.83 -11.97
C THR A 292 2.29 15.40 -13.31
N ALA A 293 1.42 14.38 -13.32
CA ALA A 293 0.77 13.89 -14.53
C ALA A 293 -0.16 14.95 -15.16
N LEU A 294 -0.92 15.70 -14.34
CA LEU A 294 -1.78 16.80 -14.80
C LEU A 294 -0.97 17.93 -15.44
N TRP A 295 0.14 18.32 -14.81
CA TRP A 295 1.05 19.33 -15.35
C TRP A 295 1.67 18.86 -16.68
N GLN A 296 2.15 17.62 -16.75
CA GLN A 296 2.76 17.08 -17.97
C GLN A 296 1.75 16.93 -19.12
N LYS A 297 0.49 16.60 -18.81
CA LYS A 297 -0.60 16.54 -19.80
C LYS A 297 -0.88 17.91 -20.40
N GLN A 298 -0.92 18.96 -19.57
CA GLN A 298 -1.09 20.34 -20.03
C GLN A 298 0.09 20.82 -20.85
N ALA A 299 1.31 20.54 -20.37
CA ALA A 299 2.52 20.88 -21.10
C ALA A 299 2.57 20.21 -22.48
N GLY A 300 2.14 18.95 -22.59
CA GLY A 300 2.03 18.24 -23.87
C GLY A 300 0.99 18.83 -24.80
N ALA A 301 -0.17 19.26 -24.28
CA ALA A 301 -1.23 19.90 -25.07
C ALA A 301 -0.80 21.27 -25.61
N SER A 302 -0.18 22.11 -24.77
CA SER A 302 0.36 23.40 -25.20
C SER A 302 1.52 23.23 -26.19
N GLN A 303 2.41 22.24 -25.98
CA GLN A 303 3.50 21.97 -26.91
C GLN A 303 2.98 21.56 -28.30
N ALA A 304 1.87 20.83 -28.38
CA ALA A 304 1.21 20.51 -29.65
C ALA A 304 0.67 21.76 -30.38
N LEU A 305 0.40 22.84 -29.64
CA LEU A 305 0.00 24.15 -30.15
C LEU A 305 1.20 25.08 -30.42
N GLY A 306 2.43 24.63 -30.16
CA GLY A 306 3.66 25.43 -30.32
C GLY A 306 3.94 26.37 -29.14
N GLU A 307 3.20 26.26 -28.04
CA GLU A 307 3.35 27.13 -26.87
C GLU A 307 4.19 26.48 -25.77
N THR A 308 5.01 27.29 -25.10
CA THR A 308 5.72 26.90 -23.87
C THR A 308 4.79 26.99 -22.67
N TYR A 309 4.48 25.85 -22.04
CA TYR A 309 3.64 25.81 -20.84
C TYR A 309 4.48 25.88 -19.56
N HIS A 310 4.10 26.77 -18.66
CA HIS A 310 4.58 26.80 -17.28
C HIS A 310 3.41 26.56 -16.33
N ALA A 311 3.68 25.86 -15.21
CA ALA A 311 2.63 25.64 -14.23
C ALA A 311 2.11 26.97 -13.67
N SER A 312 0.79 27.11 -13.58
CA SER A 312 0.13 28.26 -12.97
C SER A 312 0.45 28.38 -11.48
N GLY A 313 0.26 29.57 -10.91
CA GLY A 313 0.45 29.80 -9.48
C GLY A 313 -0.40 28.88 -8.59
N ALA A 314 -1.62 28.55 -9.01
CA ALA A 314 -2.50 27.63 -8.29
C ALA A 314 -1.96 26.19 -8.30
N GLU A 315 -1.46 25.71 -9.44
CA GLU A 315 -0.86 24.37 -9.55
C GLU A 315 0.40 24.24 -8.70
N LEU A 316 1.26 25.27 -8.72
CA LEU A 316 2.47 25.31 -7.89
C LEU A 316 2.13 25.37 -6.40
N ALA A 317 1.16 26.18 -5.99
CA ALA A 317 0.73 26.28 -4.60
C ALA A 317 0.18 24.94 -4.08
N GLY A 318 -0.65 24.26 -4.88
CA GLY A 318 -1.17 22.94 -4.54
C GLY A 318 -0.07 21.89 -4.43
N PHE A 319 0.88 21.85 -5.38
CA PHE A 319 2.02 20.93 -5.33
C PHE A 319 2.90 21.19 -4.10
N GLN A 320 3.19 22.46 -3.79
CA GLN A 320 3.98 22.84 -2.62
C GLN A 320 3.29 22.46 -1.31
N ARG A 321 1.95 22.51 -1.24
CA ARG A 321 1.19 22.05 -0.07
C ARG A 321 1.39 20.55 0.18
N ASP A 322 1.29 19.73 -0.86
CA ASP A 322 1.52 18.29 -0.76
C ASP A 322 2.97 17.95 -0.42
N LEU A 323 3.92 18.69 -1.00
CA LEU A 323 5.34 18.56 -0.64
C LEU A 323 5.59 18.98 0.81
N GLY A 324 4.85 19.97 1.33
CA GLY A 324 4.84 20.34 2.74
C GLY A 324 4.36 19.20 3.65
N SER A 325 3.27 18.53 3.28
CA SER A 325 2.78 17.32 3.97
C SER A 325 3.84 16.21 3.99
N LEU A 326 4.48 15.95 2.85
CA LEU A 326 5.55 14.95 2.75
C LEU A 326 6.77 15.30 3.61
N ARG A 327 7.22 16.56 3.58
CA ARG A 327 8.32 17.05 4.43
C ARG A 327 7.99 16.91 5.90
N ARG A 328 6.77 17.25 6.31
CA ARG A 328 6.33 17.07 7.69
C ARG A 328 6.39 15.61 8.12
N LEU A 329 5.87 14.70 7.29
CA LEU A 329 5.94 13.27 7.56
C LEU A 329 7.39 12.77 7.66
N ALA A 330 8.30 13.30 6.84
CA ALA A 330 9.72 12.96 6.86
C ALA A 330 10.45 13.27 8.17
N HIS A 331 9.93 14.15 9.03
CA HIS A 331 10.55 14.45 10.33
C HIS A 331 10.46 13.27 11.31
N GLY A 332 9.44 12.42 11.20
CA GLY A 332 9.22 11.27 12.10
C GLY A 332 9.17 9.92 11.40
N PHE A 333 9.18 9.89 10.06
CA PHE A 333 9.04 8.67 9.27
C PHE A 333 10.04 8.62 8.11
N CYS A 334 11.17 7.95 8.33
CA CYS A 334 12.32 7.92 7.42
C CYS A 334 11.99 7.57 5.94
N PRO A 335 11.08 6.63 5.61
CA PRO A 335 10.72 6.35 4.21
C PRO A 335 10.20 7.57 3.44
N ALA A 336 9.57 8.54 4.10
CA ALA A 336 9.06 9.76 3.47
C ALA A 336 10.20 10.70 3.01
N TYR A 337 11.29 10.79 3.77
CA TYR A 337 12.43 11.67 3.48
C TYR A 337 13.01 11.47 2.08
N ARG A 338 13.09 10.21 1.63
CA ARG A 338 13.67 9.83 0.34
C ARG A 338 12.88 10.37 -0.86
N LYS A 339 11.57 10.49 -0.72
CA LYS A 339 10.68 10.98 -1.78
C LYS A 339 10.71 12.50 -1.90
N VAL A 340 11.18 13.22 -0.87
CA VAL A 340 11.23 14.69 -0.86
C VAL A 340 12.11 15.22 -1.99
N PHE A 341 13.29 14.64 -2.22
CA PHE A 341 14.22 15.13 -3.25
C PHE A 341 13.64 15.03 -4.66
N LEU A 342 12.99 13.91 -4.99
CA LEU A 342 12.36 13.71 -6.28
C LEU A 342 11.27 14.76 -6.51
N HIS A 343 10.37 14.92 -5.54
CA HIS A 343 9.25 15.85 -5.67
C HIS A 343 9.67 17.32 -5.57
N GLU A 344 10.74 17.64 -4.85
CA GLU A 344 11.36 18.96 -4.87
C GLU A 344 11.99 19.28 -6.22
N ALA A 345 12.62 18.30 -6.88
CA ALA A 345 13.07 18.47 -8.25
C ALA A 345 11.87 18.69 -9.19
N THR A 346 10.78 17.94 -9.03
CA THR A 346 9.57 18.08 -9.85
C THR A 346 8.95 19.47 -9.75
N VAL A 347 8.77 20.04 -8.56
CA VAL A 347 8.18 21.40 -8.43
C VAL A 347 9.08 22.47 -9.06
N ARG A 348 10.40 22.27 -9.05
CA ARG A 348 11.34 23.17 -9.74
C ARG A 348 11.20 23.07 -11.26
N LEU A 349 10.99 21.86 -11.80
CA LEU A 349 10.69 21.67 -13.21
C LEU A 349 9.37 22.35 -13.59
N MET A 350 8.32 22.16 -12.78
CA MET A 350 7.01 22.81 -12.97
C MET A 350 7.11 24.34 -13.03
N ALA A 351 7.95 24.92 -12.16
CA ALA A 351 8.17 26.36 -12.08
C ALA A 351 9.14 26.92 -13.13
N GLY A 352 9.73 26.08 -14.00
CA GLY A 352 10.75 26.53 -14.95
C GLY A 352 12.04 27.04 -14.30
N ALA A 353 12.36 26.56 -13.09
CA ALA A 353 13.54 27.01 -12.35
C ALA A 353 14.86 26.52 -12.99
N SER A 354 15.99 27.13 -12.60
CA SER A 354 17.34 26.80 -13.10
C SER A 354 17.59 25.28 -13.19
N PRO A 355 17.98 24.76 -14.37
CA PRO A 355 18.26 23.34 -14.60
C PRO A 355 19.39 22.77 -13.72
N THR A 356 20.41 23.58 -13.38
CA THR A 356 21.58 23.11 -12.63
C THR A 356 21.23 22.57 -11.25
N ARG A 357 20.46 23.35 -10.47
CA ARG A 357 20.06 22.94 -9.13
C ARG A 357 19.02 21.81 -9.17
N THR A 358 18.18 21.80 -10.19
CA THR A 358 17.20 20.73 -10.40
C THR A 358 17.90 19.41 -10.74
N HIS A 359 18.94 19.44 -11.56
CA HIS A 359 19.78 18.29 -11.87
C HIS A 359 20.44 17.71 -10.60
N GLN A 360 21.03 18.55 -9.74
CA GLN A 360 21.63 18.11 -8.47
C GLN A 360 20.64 17.38 -7.54
N LEU A 361 19.38 17.82 -7.50
CA LEU A 361 18.34 17.16 -6.72
C LEU A 361 17.97 15.80 -7.33
N LEU A 362 17.85 15.72 -8.67
CA LEU A 362 17.61 14.45 -9.36
C LEU A 362 18.78 13.48 -9.18
N GLU A 363 20.03 13.96 -9.21
CA GLU A 363 21.22 13.14 -8.93
C GLU A 363 21.15 12.48 -7.56
N HIS A 364 20.59 13.16 -6.54
CA HIS A 364 20.36 12.56 -5.23
C HIS A 364 19.44 11.32 -5.32
N SER A 365 18.38 11.41 -6.13
CA SER A 365 17.48 10.30 -6.42
C SER A 365 18.11 9.21 -7.31
N LEU A 366 19.20 9.50 -8.04
CA LEU A 366 19.90 8.54 -8.89
C LEU A 366 20.98 7.73 -8.17
N ARG A 367 21.41 8.14 -6.97
CA ARG A 367 22.54 7.48 -6.28
C ARG A 367 22.24 6.00 -6.04
N ARG A 368 23.16 5.13 -6.48
CA ARG A 368 23.09 3.67 -6.29
C ARG A 368 23.65 3.28 -4.94
N ARG A 369 23.11 2.20 -4.37
CA ARG A 369 23.67 1.52 -3.20
C ARG A 369 25.06 0.97 -3.55
N THR A 370 26.10 1.39 -2.83
CA THR A 370 27.40 0.70 -2.80
C THR A 370 27.28 -0.54 -1.91
N PRO A 371 27.74 -1.73 -2.35
CA PRO A 371 27.56 -2.98 -1.61
C PRO A 371 28.29 -3.06 -0.25
N GLN A 372 29.09 -2.06 0.12
CA GLN A 372 29.95 -2.08 1.31
C GLN A 372 29.33 -1.47 2.59
N SER A 373 28.16 -0.81 2.54
CA SER A 373 27.57 -0.27 3.78
C SER A 373 26.65 -1.28 4.47
N THR A 374 27.09 -1.74 5.64
CA THR A 374 26.41 -2.68 6.55
C THR A 374 25.64 -2.00 7.68
N LYS A 375 25.54 -0.66 7.72
CA LYS A 375 24.77 0.04 8.75
C LYS A 375 23.27 0.01 8.42
N HIS A 376 22.49 -0.67 9.27
CA HIS A 376 21.03 -0.87 9.11
C HIS A 376 20.26 0.45 8.89
N GLY A 377 20.70 1.57 9.48
CA GLY A 377 20.08 2.89 9.32
C GLY A 377 20.39 3.60 7.99
N GLU A 378 21.44 3.20 7.27
CA GLU A 378 21.82 3.83 5.99
C GLU A 378 21.04 3.22 4.81
N VAL A 379 20.61 1.97 4.93
CA VAL A 379 19.68 1.30 3.99
C VAL A 379 18.38 2.10 3.89
N ASP A 380 18.02 2.78 4.99
CA ASP A 380 16.83 3.58 5.08
C ASP A 380 16.93 5.01 4.52
N ALA A 381 18.05 5.38 3.89
CA ALA A 381 18.24 6.69 3.27
C ALA A 381 18.20 6.68 1.73
N TRP A 382 18.27 5.51 1.09
CA TRP A 382 18.42 5.42 -0.36
C TRP A 382 17.09 5.45 -1.11
N PRO A 383 17.02 6.13 -2.26
CA PRO A 383 15.84 6.13 -3.11
C PRO A 383 15.49 4.72 -3.60
N GLY A 384 14.20 4.43 -3.71
CA GLY A 384 13.69 3.17 -4.24
C GLY A 384 13.88 3.06 -5.75
N GLN A 385 13.59 1.88 -6.29
CA GLN A 385 13.75 1.60 -7.71
C GLN A 385 12.80 2.47 -8.56
N ARG A 386 11.56 2.64 -8.09
CA ARG A 386 10.56 3.49 -8.73
C ARG A 386 10.99 4.96 -8.75
N GLU A 387 11.46 5.51 -7.63
CA GLU A 387 11.89 6.91 -7.56
C GLU A 387 13.11 7.18 -8.46
N ARG A 388 14.05 6.24 -8.52
CA ARG A 388 15.19 6.30 -9.45
C ARG A 388 14.74 6.37 -10.91
N ALA A 389 13.87 5.46 -11.32
CA ALA A 389 13.40 5.42 -12.69
C ALA A 389 12.55 6.65 -13.05
N THR A 390 11.76 7.15 -12.09
CA THR A 390 11.00 8.40 -12.24
C THR A 390 11.93 9.61 -12.37
N ALA A 391 13.03 9.67 -11.58
CA ALA A 391 14.03 10.72 -11.68
C ALA A 391 14.71 10.72 -13.06
N ILE A 392 15.03 9.54 -13.61
CA ILE A 392 15.55 9.39 -14.97
C ILE A 392 14.54 9.91 -15.99
N LEU A 393 13.27 9.47 -15.89
CA LEU A 393 12.21 9.92 -16.79
C LEU A 393 12.07 11.45 -16.78
N LEU A 394 12.03 12.07 -15.60
CA LEU A 394 11.95 13.54 -15.45
C LEU A 394 13.18 14.25 -16.00
N ALA A 395 14.39 13.77 -15.67
CA ALA A 395 15.64 14.33 -16.16
C ALA A 395 15.69 14.29 -17.69
N CYS A 396 15.41 13.12 -18.27
CA CYS A 396 15.37 12.94 -19.69
C CYS A 396 14.28 13.82 -20.33
N ARG A 397 13.11 13.98 -19.72
CA ARG A 397 12.00 14.72 -20.35
C ARG A 397 12.21 16.23 -20.36
N HIS A 398 12.74 16.79 -19.27
CA HIS A 398 12.64 18.22 -19.00
C HIS A 398 13.99 18.95 -18.88
N LEU A 399 15.11 18.25 -18.69
CA LEU A 399 16.42 18.92 -18.63
C LEU A 399 17.02 19.12 -20.05
N PRO A 400 17.79 20.20 -20.26
CA PRO A 400 18.55 20.40 -21.49
C PRO A 400 19.52 19.26 -21.77
N LEU A 401 19.80 19.00 -23.05
CA LEU A 401 20.70 17.91 -23.48
C LEU A 401 22.11 18.00 -22.90
N SER A 402 22.61 19.21 -22.62
CA SER A 402 23.92 19.43 -22.01
C SER A 402 24.09 18.83 -20.62
N PHE A 403 22.99 18.53 -19.92
CA PHE A 403 23.00 17.84 -18.63
C PHE A 403 23.07 16.31 -18.75
N LEU A 404 23.04 15.79 -19.99
CA LEU A 404 23.20 14.37 -20.28
C LEU A 404 24.49 14.19 -21.10
N SER A 405 25.47 13.48 -20.52
CA SER A 405 26.89 13.59 -20.89
C SER A 405 27.27 13.10 -22.30
N SER A 406 26.40 12.42 -23.04
CA SER A 406 26.70 11.96 -24.41
C SER A 406 25.46 11.77 -25.29
N PRO A 407 25.60 11.94 -26.63
CA PRO A 407 24.57 11.56 -27.60
C PRO A 407 24.19 10.08 -27.43
N GLY A 408 22.89 9.77 -27.46
CA GLY A 408 22.39 8.40 -27.27
C GLY A 408 22.23 7.94 -25.81
N GLN A 409 22.88 8.60 -24.84
CA GLN A 409 22.76 8.25 -23.41
C GLN A 409 21.32 8.37 -22.90
N ARG A 410 20.54 9.33 -23.43
CA ARG A 410 19.13 9.53 -23.09
C ARG A 410 18.28 8.31 -23.42
N ALA A 411 18.50 7.67 -24.56
CA ALA A 411 17.77 6.46 -24.95
C ALA A 411 18.13 5.28 -24.04
N VAL A 412 19.42 5.13 -23.69
CA VAL A 412 19.90 4.09 -22.78
C VAL A 412 19.30 4.26 -21.37
N LEU A 413 19.33 5.48 -20.84
CA LEU A 413 18.76 5.81 -19.53
C LEU A 413 17.24 5.57 -19.51
N LEU A 414 16.50 6.00 -20.54
CA LEU A 414 15.08 5.74 -20.65
C LEU A 414 14.76 4.24 -20.75
N ALA A 415 15.58 3.46 -21.46
CA ALA A 415 15.42 2.01 -21.54
C ALA A 415 15.72 1.32 -20.19
N GLU A 416 16.69 1.82 -19.42
CA GLU A 416 16.91 1.38 -18.04
C GLU A 416 15.73 1.74 -17.12
N ALA A 417 15.20 2.96 -17.23
CA ALA A 417 14.04 3.40 -16.47
C ALA A 417 12.80 2.56 -16.81
N ALA A 418 12.53 2.31 -18.09
CA ALA A 418 11.42 1.47 -18.54
C ALA A 418 11.49 0.06 -17.95
N ARG A 419 12.65 -0.61 -18.06
CA ARG A 419 12.86 -1.95 -17.46
C ARG A 419 12.68 -1.95 -15.94
N THR A 420 13.15 -0.90 -15.26
CA THR A 420 13.00 -0.77 -13.81
C THR A 420 11.54 -0.58 -13.42
N LEU A 421 10.79 0.25 -14.15
CA LEU A 421 9.37 0.51 -13.90
C LEU A 421 8.52 -0.72 -14.20
N GLU A 422 8.83 -1.45 -15.27
CA GLU A 422 8.20 -2.74 -15.59
C GLU A 422 8.44 -3.77 -14.48
N LYS A 423 9.68 -3.87 -13.98
CA LYS A 423 10.02 -4.72 -12.84
C LYS A 423 9.35 -4.31 -11.53
N VAL A 424 9.04 -3.03 -11.33
CA VAL A 424 8.27 -2.57 -10.16
C VAL A 424 6.77 -2.82 -10.34
N GLY A 425 6.29 -2.75 -11.59
CA GLY A 425 4.87 -2.83 -11.97
C GLY A 425 4.23 -1.48 -12.35
N ASP A 426 4.99 -0.37 -12.37
CA ASP A 426 4.51 0.96 -12.77
C ASP A 426 4.47 1.06 -14.31
N ARG A 427 3.50 0.37 -14.89
CA ARG A 427 3.31 0.28 -16.34
C ARG A 427 2.94 1.63 -16.96
N ARG A 428 2.24 2.51 -16.22
CA ARG A 428 1.90 3.86 -16.71
C ARG A 428 3.16 4.65 -17.02
N SER A 429 4.09 4.75 -16.06
CA SER A 429 5.35 5.47 -16.26
C SER A 429 6.28 4.73 -17.23
N CYS A 430 6.20 3.39 -17.31
CA CYS A 430 6.92 2.61 -18.31
C CYS A 430 6.50 2.98 -19.74
N SER A 431 5.19 3.10 -20.00
CA SER A 431 4.68 3.56 -21.30
C SER A 431 5.15 4.98 -21.63
N ASP A 432 5.25 5.88 -20.64
CA ASP A 432 5.84 7.21 -20.85
C ASP A 432 7.31 7.13 -21.34
N CYS A 433 8.13 6.28 -20.70
CA CYS A 433 9.51 6.04 -21.15
C CYS A 433 9.55 5.52 -22.59
N GLN A 434 8.71 4.53 -22.93
CA GLN A 434 8.65 3.93 -24.26
C GLN A 434 8.25 4.95 -25.33
N GLN A 435 7.22 5.77 -25.07
CA GLN A 435 6.80 6.84 -25.99
C GLN A 435 7.93 7.86 -26.23
N MET A 436 8.70 8.19 -25.20
CA MET A 436 9.85 9.08 -25.35
C MET A 436 10.98 8.45 -26.15
N ILE A 437 11.26 7.16 -25.98
CA ILE A 437 12.26 6.44 -26.78
C ILE A 437 11.88 6.47 -28.27
N VAL A 438 10.61 6.20 -28.59
CA VAL A 438 10.12 6.26 -29.99
C VAL A 438 10.29 7.66 -30.58
N LYS A 439 9.94 8.72 -29.83
CA LYS A 439 10.14 10.11 -30.27
C LYS A 439 11.60 10.45 -30.56
N LEU A 440 12.53 9.92 -29.77
CA LEU A 440 13.97 10.13 -29.99
C LEU A 440 14.48 9.38 -31.24
N GLY A 441 13.99 8.17 -31.49
CA GLY A 441 14.36 7.37 -32.67
C GLY A 441 13.76 7.89 -33.98
N GLY A 442 12.57 8.49 -33.94
CA GLY A 442 11.94 9.10 -35.12
C GLY A 442 12.63 10.39 -35.59
N GLY A 443 13.25 11.15 -34.68
CA GLY A 443 13.97 12.39 -35.01
C GLY A 443 15.29 12.18 -35.76
N THR A 444 15.93 11.03 -35.62
CA THR A 444 17.18 10.70 -36.33
C THR A 444 16.99 10.37 -37.81
N ALA A 445 15.78 10.00 -38.26
CA ALA A 445 15.53 9.73 -39.68
C ALA A 445 15.33 11.02 -40.51
N ILE A 446 14.88 12.10 -39.90
CA ILE A 446 14.56 13.36 -40.60
C ILE A 446 15.82 14.25 -40.77
N ALA A 447 16.85 14.05 -39.95
CA ALA A 447 18.12 14.78 -40.09
C ALA A 447 19.11 14.16 -41.11
N ALA A 448 18.71 13.07 -41.77
CA ALA A 448 19.51 12.36 -42.78
C ALA A 448 18.86 12.36 -44.18
N SER A 449 17.87 13.23 -44.42
CA SER A 449 17.19 13.41 -45.71
C SER A 449 17.70 14.64 -46.45
#